data_AF-A0A3D0QW50-F1
#
_entry.id   AF-A0A3D0QW50-F1
#
_cell.length_a   1.000
_cell.length_b   1.000
_cell.length_c   1.000
_cell.angle_alpha   90.00
_cell.angle_beta   90.00
_cell.angle_gamma   90.00
#
_symmetry.space_group_name_H-M   'P 1'
#
loop_
_entity.id
_entity.type
_entity.pdbx_description
1 polymer ?
#
loop_
_entity_poly.entity_id
_entity_poly.type
_entity_poly.pdbx_seq_one_letter_code
_entity_poly.pdbx_strand_id
1 'polypeptide(L)' 'MHVYDLLVVGSANADLVIGVDRRPAVGETVLGGDLAVHPGGKGGNQAVA' A
#
# COMPACT_ATOMS: atom_id res chain seq x y z
N MET A 1 -15.18 -25.60 -14.67
CA MET A 1 -15.15 -24.98 -13.32
C MET A 1 -13.71 -25.09 -12.84
N HIS A 2 -13.06 -23.98 -12.47
CA HIS A 2 -11.71 -24.06 -11.91
C HIS A 2 -11.82 -24.46 -10.44
N VAL A 3 -11.01 -25.44 -10.05
CA VAL A 3 -10.82 -25.82 -8.65
C VAL A 3 -9.59 -25.06 -8.20
N TYR A 4 -9.77 -24.13 -7.27
CA TYR A 4 -8.66 -23.41 -6.64
C TYR A 4 -8.42 -24.02 -5.27
N ASP A 5 -7.16 -24.30 -4.93
CA ASP A 5 -6.79 -24.79 -3.60
C ASP A 5 -6.96 -23.72 -2.51
N LEU A 6 -6.87 -22.44 -2.91
CA LEU A 6 -7.14 -21.28 -2.06
C LEU A 6 -7.61 -20.09 -2.93
N LEU A 7 -8.63 -19.38 -2.45
CA LEU A 7 -9.09 -18.12 -3.04
C LEU A 7 -9.07 -17.03 -1.97
N VAL A 8 -8.30 -15.97 -2.21
CA VAL A 8 -8.25 -14.79 -1.32
C VAL A 8 -9.13 -13.71 -1.92
N VAL A 9 -10.19 -13.35 -1.20
CA VAL A 9 -11.09 -12.24 -1.56
C VAL A 9 -10.83 -11.09 -0.61
N GLY A 10 -10.24 -10.01 -1.11
CA GLY A 10 -9.90 -8.85 -0.30
C GLY A 10 -9.32 -7.72 -1.12
N SER A 11 -8.88 -6.66 -0.44
CA SER A 11 -8.30 -5.49 -1.09
C SER A 11 -6.92 -5.79 -1.67
N ALA A 12 -6.66 -5.26 -2.86
CA ALA A 12 -5.36 -5.19 -3.50
C ALA A 12 -5.12 -3.72 -3.88
N ASN A 13 -4.04 -3.15 -3.36
CA ASN A 13 -3.74 -1.72 -3.51
C ASN A 13 -2.33 -1.53 -4.07
N ALA A 14 -2.08 -0.33 -4.61
CA ALA A 14 -0.74 0.21 -4.72
C ALA A 14 -0.53 1.18 -3.55
N ASP A 15 0.45 0.90 -2.71
CA ASP A 15 0.81 1.75 -1.60
C ASP A 15 1.84 2.79 -2.09
N LEU A 16 1.46 4.07 -2.02
CA LEU A 16 2.29 5.20 -2.41
C LEU A 16 2.92 5.80 -1.15
N VAL A 17 4.24 5.69 -1.02
CA VAL A 17 4.98 6.08 0.17
C VAL A 17 5.93 7.23 -0.16
N ILE A 18 5.81 8.33 0.57
CA ILE A 18 6.71 9.48 0.48
C ILE A 18 7.29 9.74 1.87
N GLY A 19 8.61 9.69 1.99
CA GLY A 19 9.32 10.02 3.22
C GLY A 19 9.34 11.53 3.47
N VAL A 20 9.15 11.94 4.73
CA VAL A 20 9.24 13.33 5.20
C VAL A 20 9.99 13.37 6.52
N ASP A 21 10.74 14.44 6.79
CA ASP A 21 11.52 14.59 8.03
C ASP A 21 10.65 14.58 9.30
N ARG A 22 9.41 15.06 9.18
CA ARG A 22 8.38 15.03 10.22
C ARG A 22 6.98 15.03 9.62
N ARG A 23 5.98 14.67 10.43
CA ARG A 23 4.57 14.77 10.02
C ARG A 23 4.16 16.24 9.80
N PRO A 24 3.50 16.58 8.68
CA PRO A 24 3.01 17.93 8.44
C PRO A 24 1.96 18.37 9.46
N ALA A 25 1.96 19.66 9.80
CA ALA A 25 0.84 20.27 10.53
C ALA A 25 -0.37 20.49 9.60
N VAL A 26 -1.53 20.80 10.18
CA VAL A 26 -2.74 21.10 9.39
C VAL A 26 -2.50 22.32 8.52
N GLY A 27 -2.75 22.19 7.21
CA GLY A 27 -2.58 23.25 6.22
C GLY A 27 -1.13 23.46 5.75
N GLU A 28 -0.17 22.73 6.30
CA GLU A 28 1.23 22.83 5.89
C GLU A 28 1.50 22.04 4.60
N THR A 29 2.35 22.60 3.72
CA THR A 29 2.99 21.86 2.62
C THR A 29 4.47 21.68 2.95
N VAL A 30 4.97 20.44 2.92
CA VAL A 30 6.39 20.13 3.19
C VAL A 30 7.03 19.48 1.96
N LEU A 31 8.35 19.61 1.84
CA LEU A 31 9.11 18.85 0.86
C LEU A 31 9.16 17.37 1.27
N GLY A 32 8.74 16.50 0.36
CA GLY A 32 8.93 15.05 0.48
C GLY A 32 10.20 14.60 -0.22
N GLY A 33 10.69 13.42 0.15
CA GLY A 33 11.71 12.71 -0.61
C GLY A 33 11.12 12.03 -1.86
N ASP A 34 11.84 11.03 -2.36
CA ASP A 34 11.40 10.24 -3.51
C ASP A 34 10.10 9.47 -3.22
N LEU A 35 9.29 9.27 -4.27
CA LEU A 35 8.13 8.39 -4.23
C LEU A 35 8.58 6.93 -4.35
N ALA A 36 8.19 6.11 -3.37
CA ALA A 36 8.26 4.65 -3.45
C ALA A 36 6.86 4.06 -3.68
N VAL A 37 6.75 3.10 -4.60
CA VAL A 37 5.49 2.40 -4.90
C VAL A 37 5.65 0.93 -4.54
N HIS A 38 4.75 0.42 -3.69
CA HIS A 38 4.75 -0.96 -3.24
C HIS A 38 3.41 -1.64 -3.53
N PRO A 39 3.39 -2.96 -3.76
CA PRO A 39 2.13 -3.70 -3.70
C PRO A 39 1.62 -3.72 -2.26
N GLY A 40 0.31 -3.56 -2.09
CA GLY A 40 -0.32 -3.52 -0.78
C GLY A 40 -1.76 -4.02 -0.80
N GLY A 41 -2.51 -3.61 0.22
CA GLY A 41 -3.86 -4.09 0.48
C GLY A 41 -3.85 -5.36 1.34
N LYS A 42 -4.79 -5.45 2.28
CA LYS A 42 -4.82 -6.56 3.24
C LYS A 42 -5.03 -7.90 2.55
N GLY A 43 -5.87 -7.95 1.52
CA GLY A 43 -6.10 -9.15 0.71
C GLY A 43 -4.85 -9.52 -0.10
N GLY A 44 -4.25 -8.56 -0.80
CA GLY A 44 -3.01 -8.76 -1.55
C GLY A 44 -1.88 -9.27 -0.67
N ASN A 45 -1.69 -8.65 0.50
CA ASN A 45 -0.67 -9.06 1.46
C ASN A 45 -0.92 -10.47 2.01
N GLN A 46 -2.18 -10.82 2.34
CA GLN A 46 -2.53 -12.17 2.79
C GLN A 46 -2.41 -13.23 1.69
N ALA A 47 -2.60 -12.86 0.43
CA ALA A 47 -2.42 -13.78 -0.69
C ALA A 47 -0.94 -14.11 -0.96
N VAL A 48 -0.02 -13.24 -0.56
CA VAL A 48 1.44 -13.43 -0.73
C VAL A 48 2.10 -14.03 0.51
N ALA A 49 1.56 -13.80 1.71
CA ALA A 49 2.15 -14.18 3.00
C ALA A 49 2.23 -15.70 3.26
#